data_AF-A0A2G9NAU9-F1
#
_entry.id   AF-A0A2G9NAU9-F1
#
_cell.length_a   1.000
_cell.length_b   1.000
_cell.length_c   1.000
_cell.angle_alpha   90.00
_cell.angle_beta   90.00
_cell.angle_gamma   90.00
#
_symmetry.space_group_name_H-M   'P 1'
#
loop_
_entity.id
_entity.type
_entity.pdbx_description
1 polymer ?
#
loop_
_entity_poly.entity_id
_entity_poly.type
_entity_poly.pdbx_seq_one_letter_code
_entity_poly.pdbx_strand_id
1 'polypeptide(L)'
;MNWNRKGIMVKFLVTILLAIIIFVPSCIFVNKIIDAATRTSEQAKDNFVKFVAELHQFVKEKQAGDRFSTLLILDAQTAIVYYEKNKLQVNVVIDAEGDFNIDLNIQKPAACKEDQNCICLLRKSEFEISRLSRTIEVKPHRFLCDNFDFDITIDTCSLGESHSVNSYKCKNGFLIERNLVSDSSWDSVNYYEVNRRSTVYMLREQDSIRITGVS
;
A
#
# COMPACT_ATOMS: atom_id res chain seq x y z
N MET A 1 -20.99 17.05 63.36
CA MET A 1 -21.43 17.22 61.96
C MET A 1 -21.30 15.87 61.27
N ASN A 2 -22.37 15.06 61.26
CA ASN A 2 -22.33 13.69 60.74
C ASN A 2 -22.35 13.72 59.21
N TRP A 3 -21.18 13.69 58.60
CA TRP A 3 -21.05 13.53 57.16
C TRP A 3 -21.59 12.15 56.76
N ASN A 4 -22.68 12.17 56.00
CA ASN A 4 -23.39 10.98 55.59
C ASN A 4 -22.53 10.22 54.56
N ARG A 5 -21.65 9.32 55.05
CA ARG A 5 -20.64 8.59 54.27
C ARG A 5 -21.20 7.95 52.99
N LYS A 6 -22.46 7.54 53.01
CA LYS A 6 -23.17 6.98 51.85
C LYS A 6 -23.30 7.98 50.70
N GLY A 7 -23.56 9.25 50.99
CA GLY A 7 -23.68 10.30 49.96
C GLY A 7 -22.34 10.65 49.29
N ILE A 8 -21.23 10.56 50.03
CA ILE A 8 -19.89 10.77 49.49
C ILE A 8 -19.51 9.62 48.56
N MET A 9 -19.82 8.38 48.96
CA MET A 9 -19.53 7.20 48.16
C MET A 9 -20.33 7.17 46.84
N VAL A 10 -21.59 7.60 46.86
CA VAL A 10 -22.40 7.72 45.64
C VAL A 10 -21.88 8.82 44.71
N LYS A 11 -21.51 10.00 45.25
CA LYS A 11 -20.93 11.08 44.44
C LYS A 11 -19.62 10.64 43.78
N PHE A 12 -18.77 9.96 44.53
CA PHE A 12 -17.52 9.41 44.00
C PHE A 12 -17.75 8.40 42.87
N LEU A 13 -18.70 7.47 43.06
CA LEU A 13 -19.05 6.48 42.04
C LEU A 13 -19.62 7.13 40.78
N VAL A 14 -20.51 8.12 40.92
CA VAL A 14 -21.10 8.86 39.79
C VAL A 14 -20.02 9.65 39.04
N THR A 15 -19.11 10.33 39.75
CA THR A 15 -18.02 11.07 39.13
C THR A 15 -17.06 10.14 38.35
N ILE A 16 -16.72 8.96 38.90
CA ILE A 16 -15.91 7.97 38.19
C ILE A 16 -16.62 7.46 36.94
N LEU A 17 -17.91 7.15 37.05
CA LEU A 17 -18.69 6.66 35.91
C LEU A 17 -18.73 7.69 34.78
N LEU A 18 -18.95 8.96 35.12
CA LEU A 18 -18.96 10.07 34.18
C LEU A 18 -17.57 10.29 33.55
N ALA A 19 -16.50 10.17 34.34
CA ALA A 19 -15.14 10.24 33.84
C ALA A 19 -14.84 9.12 32.83
N ILE A 20 -15.27 7.88 33.09
CA ILE A 20 -15.09 6.75 32.16
C ILE A 20 -15.88 6.97 30.86
N ILE A 21 -17.12 7.43 30.95
CA ILE A 21 -18.00 7.71 29.80
C ILE A 21 -17.39 8.77 28.87
N ILE A 22 -16.67 9.76 29.42
CA ILE A 22 -16.00 10.79 28.61
C ILE A 22 -14.63 10.31 28.13
N PHE A 23 -13.86 9.64 28.99
CA PHE A 23 -12.48 9.26 28.71
C PHE A 23 -12.38 8.17 27.63
N VAL A 24 -13.26 7.17 27.64
CA VAL A 24 -13.22 6.07 26.66
C VAL A 24 -13.41 6.57 25.21
N PRO A 25 -14.44 7.38 24.88
CA PRO A 25 -14.57 7.98 23.55
C PRO A 25 -13.37 8.87 23.18
N SER A 26 -12.83 9.65 24.12
CA SER A 26 -11.65 10.49 23.86
C SER A 26 -10.42 9.65 23.52
N CYS A 27 -10.17 8.56 24.23
CA CYS A 27 -9.08 7.63 23.91
C CYS A 27 -9.27 6.94 22.55
N ILE A 28 -10.50 6.53 22.22
CA ILE A 28 -10.80 5.95 20.90
C ILE A 28 -10.57 6.97 19.80
N PHE A 29 -10.98 8.22 20.01
CA PHE A 29 -10.80 9.29 19.03
C PHE A 29 -9.32 9.66 18.83
N VAL A 30 -8.56 9.76 19.93
CA VAL A 30 -7.12 10.00 19.89
C VAL A 30 -6.38 8.84 19.22
N ASN A 31 -6.72 7.59 19.52
CA ASN A 31 -6.12 6.44 18.84
C ASN A 31 -6.46 6.44 17.35
N LYS A 32 -7.71 6.75 16.96
CA LYS A 32 -8.06 6.89 15.54
C LYS A 32 -7.27 7.98 14.84
N ILE A 33 -7.02 9.12 15.50
CA ILE A 33 -6.23 10.22 14.93
C ILE A 33 -4.75 9.85 14.86
N ILE A 34 -4.18 9.23 15.90
CA ILE A 34 -2.78 8.83 15.94
C ILE A 34 -2.52 7.71 14.94
N ASP A 35 -3.40 6.69 14.91
CA ASP A 35 -3.36 5.63 13.92
C ASP A 35 -3.46 6.23 12.52
N ALA A 36 -4.45 7.07 12.23
CA ALA A 36 -4.57 7.75 10.93
C ALA A 36 -3.35 8.63 10.59
N ALA A 37 -2.65 9.18 11.58
CA ALA A 37 -1.46 10.02 11.38
C ALA A 37 -0.17 9.21 11.19
N THR A 38 -0.08 7.99 11.74
CA THR A 38 1.17 7.21 11.84
C THR A 38 1.12 5.80 11.21
N ARG A 39 0.00 5.38 10.60
CA ARG A 39 -0.22 4.02 10.05
C ARG A 39 0.59 3.62 8.82
N THR A 40 1.77 4.18 8.60
CA THR A 40 2.80 3.36 7.95
C THR A 40 3.85 3.09 8.99
N SER A 41 3.97 1.82 9.36
CA SER A 41 5.00 1.43 10.30
C SER A 41 6.36 1.85 9.72
N GLU A 42 7.22 2.46 10.54
CA GLU A 42 8.61 2.71 10.15
C GLU A 42 9.25 1.43 9.59
N GLN A 43 8.79 0.25 10.05
CA GLN A 43 9.16 -1.04 9.49
C GLN A 43 8.87 -1.21 7.99
N ALA A 44 7.70 -0.84 7.48
CA ALA A 44 7.40 -0.95 6.04
C ALA A 44 8.25 0.03 5.21
N LYS A 45 8.51 1.23 5.76
CA LYS A 45 9.41 2.21 5.14
C LYS A 45 10.85 1.70 5.09
N ASP A 46 11.39 1.23 6.21
CA ASP A 46 12.76 0.69 6.30
C ASP A 46 12.92 -0.55 5.42
N ASN A 47 11.88 -1.40 5.38
CA ASN A 47 11.85 -2.56 4.49
C ASN A 47 11.89 -2.14 3.01
N PHE A 48 11.12 -1.13 2.60
CA PHE A 48 11.16 -0.62 1.23
C PHE A 48 12.52 0.00 0.88
N VAL A 49 13.12 0.79 1.77
CA VAL A 49 14.48 1.35 1.55
C VAL A 49 15.50 0.23 1.37
N LYS A 50 15.43 -0.82 2.21
CA LYS A 50 16.30 -2.00 2.09
C LYS A 50 16.06 -2.74 0.78
N PHE A 51 14.80 -2.96 0.41
CA PHE A 51 14.40 -3.62 -0.84
C PHE A 51 14.97 -2.90 -2.07
N VAL A 52 14.84 -1.57 -2.14
CA VAL A 52 15.38 -0.75 -3.22
C VAL A 52 16.91 -0.78 -3.24
N ALA A 53 17.56 -0.69 -2.08
CA ALA A 53 19.02 -0.79 -2.00
C ALA A 53 19.53 -2.15 -2.50
N GLU A 54 18.81 -3.23 -2.16
CA GLU A 54 19.10 -4.58 -2.64
C GLU A 54 18.89 -4.69 -4.17
N LEU A 55 17.87 -4.06 -4.76
CA LEU A 55 17.68 -4.00 -6.21
C LEU A 55 18.90 -3.35 -6.91
N HIS A 56 19.34 -2.19 -6.43
CA HIS A 56 20.52 -1.50 -6.96
C HIS A 56 21.79 -2.36 -6.86
N GLN A 57 22.01 -2.99 -5.70
CA GLN A 57 23.15 -3.87 -5.49
C GLN A 57 23.09 -5.10 -6.40
N PHE A 58 21.89 -5.68 -6.56
CA PHE A 58 21.66 -6.88 -7.37
C PHE A 58 21.98 -6.62 -8.85
N VAL A 59 21.55 -5.48 -9.41
CA VAL A 59 21.92 -5.11 -10.80
C VAL A 59 23.42 -4.91 -10.96
N LYS A 60 24.08 -4.29 -9.97
CA LYS A 60 25.48 -3.91 -10.05
C LYS A 60 26.44 -5.10 -9.89
N GLU A 61 26.11 -6.05 -9.02
CA GLU A 61 27.05 -7.10 -8.59
C GLU A 61 26.77 -8.48 -9.19
N LYS A 62 25.56 -8.74 -9.67
CA LYS A 62 25.13 -10.06 -10.12
C LYS A 62 25.10 -10.19 -11.64
N GLN A 63 25.30 -11.42 -12.10
CA GLN A 63 25.30 -11.76 -13.51
C GLN A 63 23.90 -12.20 -13.97
N ALA A 64 23.64 -12.13 -15.27
CA ALA A 64 22.40 -12.64 -15.83
C ALA A 64 22.23 -14.13 -15.50
N GLY A 65 21.03 -14.50 -15.04
CA GLY A 65 20.70 -15.83 -14.53
C GLY A 65 20.78 -15.97 -13.00
N ASP A 66 21.45 -15.05 -12.30
CA ASP A 66 21.48 -15.05 -10.84
C ASP A 66 20.08 -14.81 -10.26
N ARG A 67 19.83 -15.43 -9.10
CA ARG A 67 18.57 -15.31 -8.36
C ARG A 67 18.83 -14.73 -6.98
N PHE A 68 17.89 -13.92 -6.52
CA PHE A 68 17.89 -13.35 -5.18
C PHE A 68 16.47 -13.36 -4.62
N SER A 69 16.33 -13.55 -3.32
CA SER A 69 15.04 -13.50 -2.64
C SER A 69 15.13 -12.52 -1.49
N THR A 70 14.09 -11.71 -1.31
CA THR A 70 14.01 -10.77 -0.20
C THR A 70 12.63 -10.76 0.43
N LEU A 71 12.57 -10.36 1.68
CA LEU A 71 11.32 -10.20 2.40
C LEU A 71 10.74 -8.84 2.08
N LEU A 72 9.54 -8.83 1.52
CA LEU A 72 8.71 -7.64 1.36
C LEU A 72 7.70 -7.56 2.51
N ILE A 73 7.64 -6.41 3.17
CA ILE A 73 6.70 -6.10 4.24
C ILE A 73 5.83 -4.93 3.81
N LEU A 74 4.55 -5.19 3.58
CA LEU A 74 3.55 -4.17 3.25
C LEU A 74 2.48 -4.08 4.33
N ASP A 75 2.25 -2.87 4.82
CA ASP A 75 1.13 -2.59 5.71
C ASP A 75 -0.18 -2.51 4.91
N ALA A 76 -1.32 -2.61 5.59
CA ALA A 76 -2.61 -2.50 4.91
C ALA A 76 -2.77 -1.09 4.32
N GLN A 77 -3.48 -0.98 3.19
CA GLN A 77 -3.68 0.27 2.45
C GLN A 77 -2.38 0.87 1.91
N THR A 78 -1.43 0.01 1.58
CA THR A 78 -0.17 0.43 0.95
C THR A 78 0.06 -0.34 -0.34
N ALA A 79 0.88 0.23 -1.20
CA ALA A 79 1.26 -0.41 -2.46
C ALA A 79 2.68 -0.02 -2.86
N ILE A 80 3.37 -0.95 -3.52
CA ILE A 80 4.56 -0.65 -4.31
C ILE A 80 4.12 -0.52 -5.76
N VAL A 81 4.47 0.60 -6.38
CA VAL A 81 4.12 0.90 -7.76
C VAL A 81 5.41 1.18 -8.53
N TYR A 82 5.61 0.46 -9.62
CA TYR A 82 6.68 0.73 -10.56
C TYR A 82 6.13 1.49 -11.76
N TYR A 83 6.78 2.59 -12.11
CA TYR A 83 6.45 3.48 -13.21
C TYR A 83 7.55 3.41 -14.26
N GLU A 84 7.17 3.11 -15.50
CA GLU A 84 8.09 3.21 -16.62
C GLU A 84 8.48 4.67 -16.92
N LYS A 85 9.70 4.85 -17.45
CA LYS A 85 10.17 6.15 -17.95
C LYS A 85 9.23 6.71 -19.03
N ASN A 86 9.09 8.03 -19.04
CA ASN A 86 8.23 8.82 -19.93
C ASN A 86 6.73 8.52 -19.80
N LYS A 87 6.30 7.86 -18.71
CA LYS A 87 4.89 7.60 -18.41
C LYS A 87 4.45 8.42 -17.20
N LEU A 88 3.23 8.94 -17.26
CA LEU A 88 2.65 9.77 -16.20
C LEU A 88 1.81 8.97 -15.20
N GLN A 89 1.43 7.74 -15.53
CA GLN A 89 0.60 6.88 -14.69
C GLN A 89 0.78 5.41 -15.03
N VAL A 90 0.49 4.55 -14.06
CA VAL A 90 0.26 3.11 -14.26
C VAL A 90 -1.24 2.90 -14.39
N ASN A 91 -1.67 2.20 -15.43
CA ASN A 91 -3.07 1.82 -15.61
C ASN A 91 -3.21 0.32 -15.30
N VAL A 92 -4.05 -0.01 -14.33
CA VAL A 92 -4.37 -1.37 -13.94
C VAL A 92 -5.83 -1.64 -14.29
N VAL A 93 -6.04 -2.52 -15.25
CA VAL A 93 -7.37 -3.00 -15.64
C VAL A 93 -7.67 -4.24 -14.82
N ILE A 94 -8.70 -4.17 -13.99
CA ILE A 94 -9.15 -5.23 -13.12
C ILE A 94 -10.40 -5.85 -13.75
N ASP A 95 -10.30 -7.12 -14.10
CA ASP A 95 -11.42 -7.94 -14.56
C ASP A 95 -12.07 -8.59 -13.34
N ALA A 96 -13.18 -8.03 -12.87
CA ALA A 96 -13.86 -8.47 -11.66
C ALA A 96 -14.86 -9.61 -11.93
N GLU A 97 -15.11 -10.44 -10.91
CA GLU A 97 -16.20 -11.43 -10.94
C GLU A 97 -17.57 -10.72 -10.94
N GLY A 98 -18.10 -10.38 -12.13
CA GLY A 98 -19.40 -9.70 -12.24
C GLY A 98 -19.72 -8.95 -13.53
N ASP A 99 -19.12 -9.31 -14.67
CA ASP A 99 -19.31 -8.65 -15.98
C ASP A 99 -18.96 -7.15 -16.01
N PHE A 100 -18.03 -6.69 -15.16
CA PHE A 100 -17.48 -5.35 -15.27
C PHE A 100 -15.98 -5.27 -15.05
N ASN A 101 -15.34 -4.44 -15.86
CA ASN A 101 -13.95 -4.06 -15.67
C ASN A 101 -13.88 -2.76 -14.87
N ILE A 102 -12.83 -2.65 -14.07
CA ILE A 102 -12.46 -1.48 -13.30
C ILE A 102 -11.11 -0.98 -13.81
N ASP A 103 -11.03 0.32 -14.09
CA ASP A 103 -9.76 0.95 -14.47
C ASP A 103 -9.19 1.71 -13.28
N LEU A 104 -8.04 1.27 -12.77
CA LEU A 104 -7.29 1.93 -11.71
C LEU A 104 -6.12 2.70 -12.34
N ASN A 105 -6.17 4.02 -12.26
CA ASN A 105 -5.15 4.92 -12.79
C ASN A 105 -4.32 5.49 -11.65
N ILE A 106 -3.08 5.02 -11.51
CA ILE A 106 -2.19 5.44 -10.44
C ILE A 106 -1.24 6.50 -10.97
N GLN A 107 -1.40 7.74 -10.50
CA GLN A 107 -0.59 8.86 -10.97
C GLN A 107 0.87 8.74 -10.49
N LYS A 108 1.81 9.12 -11.35
CA LYS A 108 3.25 9.16 -11.03
C LYS A 108 3.52 10.34 -10.08
N PRO A 109 4.13 10.11 -8.90
CA PRO A 109 4.50 11.20 -8.01
C PRO A 109 5.56 12.11 -8.63
N ALA A 110 5.52 13.40 -8.30
CA ALA A 110 6.49 14.40 -8.77
C ALA A 110 7.95 14.13 -8.33
N ALA A 111 8.17 13.26 -7.33
CA ALA A 111 9.51 12.85 -6.91
C ALA A 111 10.20 11.89 -7.90
N CYS A 112 9.43 11.26 -8.80
CA CYS A 112 9.99 10.43 -9.86
C CYS A 112 10.40 11.30 -11.04
N LYS A 113 11.60 11.06 -11.58
CA LYS A 113 12.04 11.75 -12.79
C LYS A 113 11.32 11.20 -14.01
N GLU A 114 11.05 12.07 -14.99
CA GLU A 114 10.33 11.67 -16.20
C GLU A 114 11.16 10.74 -17.08
N ASP A 115 12.46 10.97 -17.18
CA ASP A 115 13.41 10.25 -18.03
C ASP A 115 13.92 8.92 -17.44
N GLN A 116 13.59 8.64 -16.17
CA GLN A 116 13.99 7.42 -15.46
C GLN A 116 12.78 6.55 -15.10
N ASN A 117 13.04 5.25 -14.95
CA ASN A 117 12.09 4.35 -14.31
C ASN A 117 12.02 4.71 -12.82
N CYS A 118 10.89 4.47 -12.15
CA CYS A 118 10.72 4.83 -10.75
C CYS A 118 9.92 3.78 -10.01
N ILE A 119 10.32 3.44 -8.78
CA ILE A 119 9.52 2.60 -7.90
C ILE A 119 9.14 3.41 -6.66
N CYS A 120 7.89 3.31 -6.24
CA CYS A 120 7.38 4.05 -5.10
C CYS A 120 6.62 3.14 -4.14
N LEU A 121 6.87 3.31 -2.85
CA LEU A 121 5.95 2.89 -1.79
C LEU A 121 4.91 3.99 -1.58
N LEU A 122 3.66 3.70 -1.95
CA LEU A 122 2.47 4.48 -1.63
C LEU A 122 1.99 4.11 -0.22
N ARG A 123 2.03 5.09 0.68
CA ARG A 123 1.68 4.95 2.10
C ARG A 123 0.35 5.59 2.45
N LYS A 124 -0.08 6.55 1.63
CA LYS A 124 -1.39 7.19 1.69
C LYS A 124 -1.72 7.71 0.31
N SER A 125 -2.94 7.46 -0.13
CA SER A 125 -3.45 7.91 -1.43
C SER A 125 -4.81 8.58 -1.26
N GLU A 126 -5.11 9.49 -2.17
CA GLU A 126 -6.44 10.05 -2.37
C GLU A 126 -7.07 9.37 -3.59
N PHE A 127 -8.39 9.16 -3.54
CA PHE A 127 -9.13 8.44 -4.57
C PHE A 127 -10.21 9.31 -5.16
N GLU A 128 -10.19 9.50 -6.48
CA GLU A 128 -11.28 10.13 -7.24
C GLU A 128 -11.98 9.06 -8.06
N ILE A 129 -13.27 8.83 -7.77
CA ILE A 129 -14.02 7.71 -8.34
C ILE A 129 -15.05 8.22 -9.33
N SER A 130 -14.91 7.84 -10.59
CA SER A 130 -15.90 8.09 -11.62
C SER A 130 -16.80 6.87 -11.77
N ARG A 131 -18.01 6.94 -11.19
CA ARG A 131 -18.98 5.83 -11.25
C ARG A 131 -19.48 5.52 -12.67
N LEU A 132 -19.49 6.51 -13.55
CA LEU A 132 -19.94 6.36 -14.94
C LEU A 132 -18.91 5.60 -15.79
N SER A 133 -17.63 5.94 -15.65
CA SER A 133 -16.55 5.29 -16.41
C SER A 133 -15.92 4.10 -15.67
N ARG A 134 -16.34 3.84 -14.42
CA ARG A 134 -15.76 2.81 -13.54
C ARG A 134 -14.25 2.96 -13.39
N THR A 135 -13.80 4.22 -13.37
CA THR A 135 -12.39 4.58 -13.23
C THR A 135 -12.13 5.08 -11.82
N ILE A 136 -11.05 4.59 -11.21
CA ILE A 136 -10.50 5.11 -9.96
C ILE A 136 -9.17 5.80 -10.29
N GLU A 137 -9.11 7.10 -10.08
CA GLU A 137 -7.84 7.83 -10.08
C GLU A 137 -7.24 7.76 -8.68
N VAL A 138 -6.01 7.26 -8.59
CA VAL A 138 -5.23 7.17 -7.35
C VAL A 138 -4.16 8.26 -7.38
N LYS A 139 -4.27 9.21 -6.46
CA LYS A 139 -3.32 10.31 -6.28
C LYS A 139 -2.45 10.05 -5.05
N PRO A 140 -1.15 9.76 -5.23
CA PRO A 140 -0.22 9.59 -4.11
C PRO A 140 -0.13 10.84 -3.22
N HIS A 141 -0.42 10.70 -1.92
CA HIS A 141 -0.32 11.80 -0.95
C HIS A 141 0.89 11.65 -0.03
N ARG A 142 1.14 10.43 0.49
CA ARG A 142 2.39 10.09 1.19
C ARG A 142 3.06 8.95 0.46
N PHE A 143 4.26 9.18 -0.03
CA PHE A 143 5.02 8.19 -0.78
C PHE A 143 6.52 8.26 -0.44
N LEU A 144 7.24 7.24 -0.85
CA LEU A 144 8.70 7.20 -0.87
C LEU A 144 9.11 6.55 -2.19
N CYS A 145 9.95 7.21 -2.97
CA CYS A 145 10.28 6.79 -4.32
C CYS A 145 11.79 6.74 -4.55
N ASP A 146 12.21 5.88 -5.46
CA ASP A 146 13.59 5.78 -5.95
C ASP A 146 13.57 5.62 -7.48
N ASN A 147 14.62 6.13 -8.15
CA ASN A 147 14.69 6.15 -9.61
C ASN A 147 15.78 5.19 -10.10
N PHE A 148 15.54 4.53 -11.23
CA PHE A 148 16.42 3.53 -11.81
C PHE A 148 16.66 3.80 -13.29
N ASP A 149 17.85 3.40 -13.75
CA ASP A 149 18.24 3.41 -15.16
C ASP A 149 18.08 2.03 -15.84
N PHE A 150 17.52 1.05 -15.14
CA PHE A 150 17.26 -0.30 -15.63
C PHE A 150 15.76 -0.64 -15.53
N ASP A 151 15.32 -1.63 -16.30
CA ASP A 151 13.93 -2.05 -16.34
C ASP A 151 13.62 -3.10 -15.26
N ILE A 152 12.45 -2.99 -14.65
CA ILE A 152 11.91 -4.01 -13.74
C ILE A 152 10.64 -4.58 -14.36
N THR A 153 10.61 -5.90 -14.52
CA THR A 153 9.46 -6.63 -15.04
C THR A 153 8.90 -7.54 -13.95
N ILE A 154 7.64 -7.93 -14.12
CA ILE A 154 6.96 -8.85 -13.22
C ILE A 154 6.15 -9.85 -14.05
N ASP A 155 6.11 -11.11 -13.62
CA ASP A 155 5.41 -12.16 -14.38
C ASP A 155 3.91 -11.87 -14.54
N THR A 156 3.33 -11.25 -13.51
CA THR A 156 1.90 -10.88 -13.43
C THR A 156 1.79 -9.42 -12.99
N CYS A 157 0.81 -8.69 -13.53
CA CYS A 157 0.59 -7.27 -13.23
C CYS A 157 0.58 -6.94 -11.72
N SER A 158 0.11 -7.89 -10.90
CA SER A 158 0.24 -7.85 -9.45
C SER A 158 0.67 -9.21 -8.89
N LEU A 159 1.11 -9.17 -7.65
CA LEU A 159 1.50 -10.29 -6.81
C LEU A 159 0.41 -10.55 -5.77
N GLY A 160 0.25 -11.80 -5.33
CA GLY A 160 -0.62 -12.16 -4.21
C GLY A 160 -1.81 -13.04 -4.58
N GLU A 161 -2.76 -13.12 -3.67
CA GLU A 161 -4.01 -13.88 -3.82
C GLU A 161 -5.10 -12.99 -4.43
N SER A 162 -5.88 -13.54 -5.36
CA SER A 162 -7.03 -12.84 -5.91
C SER A 162 -8.24 -12.97 -4.99
N HIS A 163 -8.95 -11.87 -4.80
CA HIS A 163 -10.24 -11.82 -4.13
C HIS A 163 -11.25 -11.28 -5.13
N SER A 164 -12.15 -12.15 -5.61
CA SER A 164 -13.22 -11.79 -6.59
C SER A 164 -12.74 -11.08 -7.86
N VAL A 165 -11.57 -11.47 -8.35
CA VAL A 165 -10.95 -10.94 -9.57
C VAL A 165 -10.51 -12.10 -10.46
N ASN A 166 -10.90 -12.03 -11.73
CA ASN A 166 -10.45 -12.96 -12.77
C ASN A 166 -9.02 -12.66 -13.21
N SER A 167 -8.67 -11.39 -13.45
CA SER A 167 -7.33 -11.00 -13.88
C SER A 167 -6.99 -9.53 -13.61
N TYR A 168 -5.69 -9.25 -13.48
CA TYR A 168 -5.11 -7.91 -13.49
C TYR A 168 -4.27 -7.72 -14.75
N LYS A 169 -4.47 -6.61 -15.47
CA LYS A 169 -3.64 -6.22 -16.61
C LYS A 169 -3.07 -4.84 -16.40
N CYS A 170 -1.75 -4.74 -16.40
CA CYS A 170 -1.07 -3.47 -16.20
C CYS A 170 -0.58 -2.89 -17.53
N LYS A 171 -0.55 -1.57 -17.61
CA LYS A 171 0.15 -0.81 -18.64
C LYS A 171 1.02 0.24 -17.98
N ASN A 172 2.18 0.52 -18.59
CA ASN A 172 3.14 1.54 -18.17
C ASN A 172 3.80 1.28 -16.80
N GLY A 173 3.81 0.02 -16.34
CA GLY A 173 4.34 -0.34 -15.03
C GLY A 173 3.67 -1.57 -14.40
N PHE A 174 3.81 -1.71 -13.09
CA PHE A 174 3.13 -2.76 -12.31
C PHE A 174 2.77 -2.28 -10.90
N LEU A 175 1.92 -3.07 -10.23
CA LEU A 175 1.38 -2.78 -8.89
C LEU A 175 1.56 -4.01 -8.00
N ILE A 176 2.17 -3.85 -6.82
CA ILE A 176 2.14 -4.84 -5.74
C ILE A 176 1.41 -4.18 -4.58
N GLU A 177 0.17 -4.59 -4.32
CA GLU A 177 -0.67 -3.92 -3.33
C GLU A 177 -1.05 -4.82 -2.15
N ARG A 178 -1.34 -4.15 -1.04
CA ARG A 178 -2.03 -4.75 0.09
C ARG A 178 -3.26 -3.93 0.42
N ASN A 179 -4.34 -4.24 -0.29
CA ASN A 179 -5.66 -3.64 -0.10
C ASN A 179 -5.63 -2.10 -0.20
N LEU A 180 -5.03 -1.57 -1.28
CA LEU A 180 -4.80 -0.13 -1.45
C LEU A 180 -6.11 0.67 -1.41
N VAL A 181 -7.15 0.12 -2.03
CA VAL A 181 -8.44 0.78 -2.26
C VAL A 181 -9.47 0.58 -1.14
N SER A 182 -9.16 -0.13 -0.05
CA SER A 182 -10.11 -0.33 1.07
C SER A 182 -10.60 0.94 1.75
N ASP A 183 -9.81 2.02 1.73
CA ASP A 183 -10.23 3.32 2.28
C ASP A 183 -11.05 4.16 1.29
N SER A 184 -11.22 3.67 0.07
CA SER A 184 -12.04 4.35 -0.92
C SER A 184 -13.52 4.18 -0.58
N SER A 185 -14.36 5.15 -0.96
CA SER A 185 -15.83 5.04 -0.78
C SER A 185 -16.47 3.90 -1.60
N TRP A 186 -15.66 3.18 -2.36
CA TRP A 186 -16.02 1.99 -3.07
C TRP A 186 -15.49 0.80 -2.27
N ASP A 187 -16.39 0.01 -1.68
CA ASP A 187 -16.06 -1.32 -1.15
C ASP A 187 -15.62 -2.19 -2.33
N SER A 188 -14.35 -2.09 -2.70
CA SER A 188 -13.77 -2.92 -3.75
C SER A 188 -13.62 -4.31 -3.16
N VAL A 189 -14.64 -5.15 -3.36
CA VAL A 189 -14.58 -6.59 -3.05
C VAL A 189 -13.56 -7.31 -3.96
N ASN A 190 -13.11 -6.63 -5.01
CA ASN A 190 -12.34 -7.17 -6.11
C ASN A 190 -10.91 -6.60 -6.09
N TYR A 191 -9.95 -7.35 -5.57
CA TYR A 191 -8.54 -6.95 -5.55
C TYR A 191 -7.57 -8.14 -5.51
N TYR A 192 -6.29 -7.89 -5.80
CA TYR A 192 -5.20 -8.78 -5.39
C TYR A 192 -4.61 -8.28 -4.07
N GLU A 193 -4.33 -9.18 -3.14
CA GLU A 193 -3.64 -8.83 -1.90
C GLU A 193 -2.42 -9.71 -1.68
N VAL A 194 -1.28 -9.08 -1.36
CA VAL A 194 -0.16 -9.80 -0.77
C VAL A 194 -0.31 -9.89 0.75
N ASN A 195 0.15 -11.01 1.30
CA ASN A 195 0.31 -11.14 2.75
C ASN A 195 1.23 -10.02 3.27
N ARG A 196 0.96 -9.56 4.51
CA ARG A 196 1.77 -8.50 5.17
C ARG A 196 3.27 -8.75 5.06
N ARG A 197 3.68 -10.02 5.14
CA ARG A 197 5.05 -10.48 4.97
C ARG A 197 5.05 -11.48 3.83
N SER A 198 5.84 -11.18 2.82
CA SER A 198 5.79 -11.84 1.52
C SER A 198 7.21 -12.04 1.02
N THR A 199 7.59 -13.25 0.63
CA THR A 199 8.91 -13.46 0.02
C THR A 199 8.82 -13.22 -1.48
N VAL A 200 9.61 -12.27 -1.98
CA VAL A 200 9.67 -11.93 -3.40
C VAL A 200 10.98 -12.45 -3.98
N TYR A 201 10.88 -13.15 -5.11
CA TYR A 201 12.05 -13.66 -5.83
C TYR A 201 12.36 -12.74 -7.01
N MET A 202 13.65 -12.55 -7.27
CA MET A 202 14.18 -11.73 -8.35
C MET A 202 15.15 -12.57 -9.18
N LEU A 203 15.04 -12.44 -10.50
CA LEU A 203 15.96 -13.00 -11.48
C LEU A 203 16.64 -11.85 -12.21
N ARG A 204 17.97 -11.87 -12.26
CA ARG A 204 18.71 -10.94 -13.10
C ARG A 204 18.62 -11.39 -14.54
N GLU A 205 18.02 -10.58 -15.40
CA GLU A 205 18.06 -10.76 -16.85
C GLU A 205 19.24 -9.97 -17.42
N GLN A 206 19.36 -9.86 -18.75
CA GLN A 206 20.51 -9.16 -19.34
C GLN A 206 20.49 -7.64 -19.03
N ASP A 207 19.33 -7.01 -19.22
CA ASP A 207 19.15 -5.55 -19.05
C ASP A 207 18.02 -5.18 -18.07
N SER A 208 17.39 -6.20 -17.46
CA SER A 208 16.27 -6.06 -16.55
C SER A 208 16.42 -6.89 -15.27
N ILE A 209 15.58 -6.60 -14.29
CA ILE A 209 15.26 -7.52 -13.19
C ILE A 209 13.84 -8.01 -13.41
N ARG A 210 13.65 -9.34 -13.36
CA ARG A 210 12.31 -9.93 -13.31
C ARG A 210 11.95 -10.32 -11.88
N ILE A 211 10.86 -9.77 -11.39
CA ILE A 211 10.25 -10.13 -10.11
C ILE A 211 9.26 -11.27 -10.35
N THR A 212 9.39 -12.35 -9.58
CA THR A 212 8.57 -13.56 -9.72
C THR A 212 7.98 -13.98 -8.39
N GLY A 213 6.67 -14.21 -8.35
CA GLY A 213 5.95 -14.90 -7.29
C GLY A 213 5.96 -14.25 -5.91
N VAL A 214 5.08 -14.78 -5.07
CA VAL A 214 5.04 -14.52 -3.62
C VAL A 214 4.73 -15.84 -2.94
N SER A 215 5.47 -16.16 -1.89
CA SER A 215 5.16 -17.22 -0.94
C SER A 215 5.02 -16.64 0.45
#